data_AF-A0A9E4KJ39-F1
#
_entry.id   AF-A0A9E4KJ39-F1
#
_cell.length_a   1.000
_cell.length_b   1.000
_cell.length_c   1.000
_cell.angle_alpha   90.00
_cell.angle_beta   90.00
_cell.angle_gamma   90.00
#
_symmetry.space_group_name_H-M   'P 1'
#
loop_
_entity.id
_entity.type
_entity.pdbx_description
1 polymer ?
#
loop_
_entity_poly.entity_id
_entity_poly.type
_entity_poly.pdbx_seq_one_letter_code
_entity_poly.pdbx_strand_id
1 'polypeptide(L)'
;MRSLKDIWPEYADTVDFYAINVDPSDDLETLENFGKNQGYPWPMADSDSEVLFKLHVTNQSTKVAFGADGIIIYREKMGGGGPDVWHGIFQQLSGGA
;
A
#
# COMPACT_ATOMS: atom_id res chain seq x y z
N MET A 1 5.27 4.24 -6.28
CA MET A 1 5.78 3.78 -4.96
C MET A 1 7.00 4.57 -4.48
N ARG A 2 7.74 5.27 -5.37
CA ARG A 2 8.90 6.09 -4.96
C ARG A 2 8.55 7.15 -3.89
N SER A 3 7.59 8.03 -4.13
CA SER A 3 7.22 9.06 -3.14
C SER A 3 6.66 8.49 -1.84
N LEU A 4 5.93 7.36 -1.90
CA LEU A 4 5.40 6.70 -0.70
C LEU A 4 6.51 6.26 0.27
N LYS A 5 7.67 5.81 -0.25
CA LYS A 5 8.79 5.33 0.58
C LYS A 5 9.49 6.47 1.32
N ASP A 6 9.40 7.67 0.77
CA ASP A 6 10.00 8.87 1.35
C ASP A 6 9.07 9.49 2.41
N ILE A 7 7.75 9.27 2.31
CA ILE A 7 6.72 9.90 3.16
C ILE A 7 6.24 8.98 4.28
N TRP A 8 5.96 7.71 3.98
CA TRP A 8 5.40 6.76 4.95
C TRP A 8 6.22 6.63 6.25
N PRO A 9 7.57 6.69 6.26
CA PRO A 9 8.34 6.63 7.50
C PRO A 9 7.93 7.64 8.56
N GLU A 10 7.38 8.80 8.20
CA GLU A 10 6.86 9.80 9.14
C GLU A 10 5.60 9.34 9.89
N TYR A 11 4.90 8.35 9.35
CA TYR A 11 3.61 7.84 9.85
C TYR A 11 3.69 6.38 10.29
N ALA A 12 4.86 5.73 10.19
CA ALA A 12 5.03 4.29 10.39
C ALA A 12 4.61 3.79 11.77
N ASP A 13 4.64 4.65 12.80
CA ASP A 13 4.18 4.31 14.15
C ASP A 13 2.63 4.33 14.30
N THR A 14 1.92 4.85 13.30
CA THR A 14 0.47 5.11 13.38
C THR A 14 -0.32 4.53 12.20
N VAL A 15 0.35 4.23 11.08
CA VAL A 15 -0.29 3.71 9.87
C VAL A 15 0.50 2.51 9.36
N ASP A 16 -0.11 1.34 9.46
CA ASP A 16 0.43 0.13 8.84
C ASP A 16 0.36 0.23 7.31
N PHE A 17 1.44 -0.17 6.63
CA PHE A 17 1.50 -0.25 5.18
C PHE A 17 1.99 -1.62 4.77
N TYR A 18 1.27 -2.26 3.84
CA TYR A 18 1.63 -3.55 3.28
C TYR A 18 1.66 -3.46 1.76
N ALA A 19 2.73 -3.94 1.15
CA ALA A 19 2.77 -4.18 -0.29
C ALA A 19 2.33 -5.61 -0.57
N ILE A 20 1.24 -5.75 -1.31
CA ILE A 20 0.56 -7.02 -1.52
C ILE A 20 0.84 -7.54 -2.92
N ASN A 21 1.26 -8.81 -3.04
CA ASN A 21 1.36 -9.50 -4.31
C ASN A 21 -0.01 -9.60 -4.97
N VAL A 22 -0.09 -9.29 -6.26
CA VAL A 22 -1.33 -9.49 -7.04
C VAL A 22 -1.14 -10.45 -8.21
N ASP A 23 0.09 -10.92 -8.44
CA ASP A 23 0.41 -11.87 -9.49
C ASP A 23 0.65 -13.25 -8.87
N PRO A 24 -0.25 -14.23 -9.10
CA PRO A 24 -0.11 -15.57 -8.55
C PRO A 24 1.06 -16.37 -9.14
N SER A 25 1.74 -15.84 -10.17
CA SER A 25 2.96 -16.44 -10.72
C SER A 25 4.24 -15.98 -10.03
N ASP A 26 4.18 -14.91 -9.24
CA ASP A 26 5.29 -14.46 -8.40
C ASP A 26 5.27 -15.17 -7.04
N ASP A 27 6.45 -15.49 -6.51
CA ASP A 27 6.62 -15.99 -5.15
C ASP A 27 6.99 -14.88 -4.16
N LEU A 28 6.68 -15.11 -2.89
CA LEU A 28 6.92 -14.15 -1.81
C LEU A 28 8.42 -13.81 -1.64
N GLU A 29 9.31 -14.77 -1.84
CA GLU A 29 10.76 -14.56 -1.70
C GLU A 29 11.28 -13.55 -2.73
N THR A 30 10.84 -13.69 -3.98
CA THR A 30 11.16 -12.78 -5.08
C THR A 30 10.68 -11.36 -4.78
N LEU A 31 9.47 -11.22 -4.24
CA LEU A 31 8.90 -9.92 -3.87
C LEU A 31 9.62 -9.28 -2.68
N GLU A 32 9.97 -10.06 -1.67
CA GLU A 32 10.78 -9.57 -0.54
C GLU A 32 12.16 -9.09 -1.02
N ASN A 33 12.82 -9.86 -1.89
CA ASN A 33 14.10 -9.49 -2.47
C ASN A 33 14.00 -8.23 -3.32
N PHE A 34 12.93 -8.10 -4.11
CA PHE A 34 12.62 -6.87 -4.83
C PHE A 34 12.44 -5.69 -3.88
N GLY A 35 11.65 -5.84 -2.80
CA GLY A 35 11.45 -4.81 -1.79
C GLY A 35 12.74 -4.34 -1.14
N LYS A 36 13.60 -5.28 -0.73
CA LYS A 36 14.94 -5.00 -0.18
C LYS A 36 15.79 -4.22 -1.17
N ASN A 37 15.85 -4.66 -2.44
CA ASN A 37 16.63 -4.00 -3.49
C ASN A 37 16.13 -2.57 -3.80
N GLN A 38 14.83 -2.31 -3.66
CA GLN A 38 14.25 -0.98 -3.85
C GLN A 38 14.36 -0.08 -2.60
N GLY A 39 14.77 -0.64 -1.46
CA GLY A 39 14.80 0.03 -0.17
C GLY A 39 13.39 0.39 0.33
N TYR A 40 12.42 -0.50 0.14
CA TYR A 40 11.08 -0.30 0.66
C TYR A 40 11.03 -0.65 2.16
N PRO A 41 10.50 0.23 3.02
CA PRO A 41 10.53 0.04 4.47
C PRO A 41 9.37 -0.82 4.99
N TRP A 42 8.34 -1.06 4.17
CA TRP A 42 7.17 -1.85 4.53
C TRP A 42 7.35 -3.34 4.18
N PRO A 43 6.64 -4.23 4.89
CA PRO A 43 6.60 -5.66 4.56
C PRO A 43 5.93 -5.93 3.21
N MET A 44 6.36 -7.03 2.60
CA MET A 44 5.70 -7.66 1.46
C MET A 44 4.82 -8.79 1.97
N ALA A 45 3.63 -8.96 1.41
CA ALA A 45 2.74 -10.07 1.73
C ALA A 45 2.09 -10.62 0.48
N ASP A 46 1.73 -11.89 0.53
CA ASP A 46 0.97 -12.53 -0.54
C ASP A 46 -0.53 -12.20 -0.41
N SER A 47 -1.30 -12.42 -1.49
CA SER A 47 -2.76 -12.27 -1.44
C SER A 47 -3.50 -13.55 -1.73
N ASP A 48 -4.70 -13.64 -1.18
CA ASP A 48 -5.72 -14.55 -1.66
C ASP A 48 -6.47 -13.91 -2.83
N SER A 49 -6.69 -14.67 -3.90
CA SER A 49 -7.54 -14.29 -5.03
C SER A 49 -8.93 -13.78 -4.61
N GLU A 50 -9.51 -14.33 -3.53
CA GLU A 50 -10.79 -13.90 -2.98
C GLU A 50 -10.71 -12.47 -2.41
N VAL A 51 -9.59 -12.13 -1.76
CA VAL A 51 -9.35 -10.78 -1.22
C VAL A 51 -9.22 -9.78 -2.36
N LEU A 52 -8.45 -10.10 -3.40
CA LEU A 52 -8.32 -9.23 -4.58
C LEU A 52 -9.67 -9.01 -5.27
N PHE A 53 -10.47 -10.07 -5.39
CA PHE A 53 -11.82 -10.00 -5.97
C PHE A 53 -12.75 -9.11 -5.12
N LYS A 54 -12.85 -9.36 -3.81
CA LYS A 54 -13.66 -8.55 -2.90
C LYS A 54 -13.26 -7.07 -2.93
N LEU A 55 -11.96 -6.81 -2.99
CA LEU A 55 -11.41 -5.46 -3.09
C LEU A 55 -11.41 -4.89 -4.52
N HIS A 56 -11.93 -5.61 -5.52
CA HIS A 56 -11.97 -5.18 -6.92
C HIS A 56 -10.61 -4.68 -7.43
N VAL A 57 -9.53 -5.38 -7.06
CA VAL A 57 -8.18 -5.09 -7.53
C VAL A 57 -7.96 -5.81 -8.85
N THR A 58 -8.01 -5.08 -9.95
CA THR A 58 -7.90 -5.64 -11.31
C THR A 58 -6.57 -5.34 -11.99
N ASN A 59 -5.78 -4.41 -11.43
CA ASN A 59 -4.55 -3.92 -12.06
C ASN A 59 -3.51 -3.58 -11.00
N GLN A 60 -2.26 -3.87 -11.33
CA GLN A 60 -1.11 -3.27 -10.64
C GLN A 60 -0.79 -1.88 -11.22
N SER A 61 -0.36 -0.90 -10.43
CA SER A 61 -0.32 -0.89 -8.96
C SER A 61 -1.57 -0.18 -8.39
N THR A 62 -2.41 -0.89 -7.64
CA THR A 62 -3.55 -0.29 -6.90
C THR A 62 -3.13 0.05 -5.47
N LYS A 63 -3.66 1.13 -4.89
CA LYS A 63 -3.56 1.46 -3.47
C LYS A 63 -4.96 1.55 -2.89
N VAL A 64 -5.14 1.01 -1.69
CA VAL A 64 -6.40 1.04 -0.95
C VAL A 64 -6.06 1.44 0.48
N ALA A 65 -6.71 2.48 0.99
CA ALA A 65 -6.55 2.91 2.37
C ALA A 65 -7.81 2.57 3.16
N PHE A 66 -7.63 1.96 4.32
CA PHE A 66 -8.69 1.61 5.25
C PHE A 66 -8.57 2.51 6.47
N GLY A 67 -9.66 3.19 6.83
CA GLY A 67 -9.73 3.95 8.09
C GLY A 67 -9.68 3.03 9.31
N ALA A 68 -9.59 3.63 10.49
CA ALA A 68 -9.54 2.90 11.77
C ALA A 68 -10.79 2.03 12.05
N ASP A 69 -11.91 2.32 11.37
CA ASP A 69 -13.15 1.56 11.39
C ASP A 69 -13.19 0.40 10.36
N GLY A 70 -12.10 0.22 9.59
CA GLY A 70 -12.00 -0.75 8.51
C GLY A 70 -12.70 -0.33 7.21
N ILE A 71 -13.21 0.90 7.11
CA ILE A 71 -13.89 1.38 5.90
C ILE A 71 -12.85 1.92 4.91
N ILE A 72 -13.02 1.59 3.62
CA ILE A 72 -12.16 2.13 2.57
C ILE A 72 -12.42 3.64 2.43
N ILE A 73 -11.42 4.45 2.72
CA ILE A 73 -11.50 5.92 2.62
C ILE A 73 -10.82 6.46 1.37
N TYR A 74 -9.96 5.67 0.75
CA TYR A 74 -9.24 6.06 -0.46
C TYR A 74 -8.88 4.86 -1.32
N ARG A 75 -8.93 5.06 -2.64
CA ARG A 75 -8.51 4.09 -3.64
C ARG A 75 -7.90 4.79 -4.83
N GLU A 76 -6.77 4.27 -5.29
CA GLU A 76 -6.06 4.82 -6.45
C GLU A 76 -5.43 3.72 -7.29
N LYS A 77 -5.47 3.90 -8.61
CA LYS A 77 -4.87 3.00 -9.59
C LYS A 77 -3.47 3.50 -9.99
N MET A 78 -2.83 2.77 -10.89
CA MET A 78 -1.48 3.11 -11.35
C MET A 78 -1.44 4.51 -11.96
N GLY A 79 -0.41 5.28 -11.60
CA GLY A 79 -0.17 6.63 -12.14
C GLY A 79 -0.87 7.75 -11.36
N GLY A 80 -1.74 7.42 -10.40
CA GLY A 80 -2.37 8.41 -9.54
C GLY A 80 -1.69 8.58 -8.17
N GLY A 81 -2.01 9.71 -7.54
CA GLY A 81 -1.41 10.19 -6.31
C GLY A 81 -0.06 10.90 -6.48
N GLY A 82 0.28 11.73 -5.50
CA GLY A 82 1.47 12.56 -5.45
C GLY A 82 1.82 12.86 -3.99
N PRO A 83 2.97 13.50 -3.72
CA PRO A 83 3.43 13.75 -2.34
C PRO A 83 2.34 14.36 -1.43
N ASP A 84 1.68 15.42 -1.90
CA ASP A 84 0.63 16.10 -1.12
C ASP A 84 -0.57 15.20 -0.84
N VAL A 85 -0.96 14.37 -1.82
CA VAL A 85 -2.04 13.39 -1.66
C VAL A 85 -1.65 12.34 -0.62
N TRP A 86 -0.41 11.84 -0.67
CA TRP A 86 0.05 10.82 0.27
C TRP A 86 0.13 11.35 1.69
N HIS A 87 0.63 12.57 1.89
CA HIS A 87 0.59 13.22 3.21
C HIS A 87 -0.85 13.38 3.71
N GLY A 88 -1.77 13.87 2.88
CA GLY A 88 -3.16 14.03 3.27
C GLY A 88 -3.83 12.72 3.68
N ILE A 89 -3.63 11.64 2.89
CA ILE A 89 -4.17 10.33 3.21
C ILE A 89 -3.54 9.76 4.48
N PHE A 90 -2.21 9.84 4.65
CA PHE A 90 -1.57 9.33 5.85
C PHE A 90 -1.92 10.11 7.11
N GLN A 91 -2.06 11.43 7.01
CA GLN A 91 -2.54 12.27 8.10
C GLN A 91 -3.97 11.90 8.52
N GLN A 92 -4.86 11.66 7.55
CA GLN A 92 -6.22 11.20 7.84
C GLN A 92 -6.22 9.81 8.52
N LEU A 93 -5.35 8.90 8.05
CA LEU A 93 -5.23 7.55 8.60
C LEU A 93 -4.64 7.52 10.02
N SER A 94 -3.70 8.42 10.33
CA SER A 94 -3.09 8.51 11.67
C SER A 94 -4.01 9.14 12.72
N GLY A 95 -5.24 9.50 12.35
CA GLY A 95 -6.19 10.19 13.22
C GLY A 95 -5.89 11.68 13.39
N GLY A 96 -4.98 12.24 12.58
CA GLY A 96 -4.71 13.67 12.53
C GLY A 96 -5.80 14.41 11.76
N ALA A 97 -6.72 15.06 12.47
CA ALA A 97 -7.61 16.09 11.92
C ALA A 97 -7.08 17.49 12.26
#